data_AF-A0A496QNE9-F1
#
_entry.id   AF-A0A496QNE9-F1
#
_cell.length_a   1.000
_cell.length_b   1.000
_cell.length_c   1.000
_cell.angle_alpha   90.00
_cell.angle_beta   90.00
_cell.angle_gamma   90.00
#
_symmetry.space_group_name_H-M   'P 1'
#
loop_
_entity.id
_entity.type
_entity.pdbx_description
1 polymer ?
#
loop_
_entity_poly.entity_id
_entity_poly.type
_entity_poly.pdbx_seq_one_letter_code
_entity_poly.pdbx_strand_id
1 'polypeptide(L)'
;MLLKVKPEIVITFKLLYKYITGSVELGIVLSFFFLWGCGIPTYPHLDPPESSTIKEPLEAEKIFQFGNNPDNNANYFEGYELYYKFYSTDPSDTNLEEEKDSIDLNPSLEKLLLLKYNRMYSLDDLTQSPLIPIYSENKKESFYIYIDFSGITLTLNPYPVVRHEYLAQEIKAARYVSTTDPEDKELVGFFPSDLTAEYSDISEDIISEFCSNIYLVLYVLTYGSYDLIHILHSKPAYLGKIILLTD
;
A
#
# COMPACT_ATOMS: atom_id res chain seq x y z
N MET A 1 69.77 -12.84 -52.45
CA MET A 1 70.38 -11.99 -51.40
C MET A 1 69.68 -12.33 -50.09
N LEU A 2 70.28 -13.17 -49.26
CA LEU A 2 69.68 -13.71 -48.03
C LEU A 2 70.06 -12.82 -46.84
N LEU A 3 69.07 -12.16 -46.23
CA LEU A 3 69.25 -11.36 -45.02
C LEU A 3 69.48 -12.27 -43.81
N LYS A 4 70.73 -12.25 -43.32
CA LYS A 4 71.19 -12.99 -42.14
C LYS A 4 70.75 -12.21 -40.89
N VAL A 5 69.64 -12.62 -40.27
CA VAL A 5 69.13 -12.00 -39.03
C VAL A 5 70.07 -12.36 -37.87
N LYS A 6 70.57 -11.33 -37.17
CA LYS A 6 71.46 -11.51 -36.00
C LYS A 6 70.70 -12.16 -34.83
N PRO A 7 71.30 -13.13 -34.13
CA PRO A 7 70.65 -13.94 -33.09
C PRO A 7 70.23 -13.16 -31.83
N GLU A 8 70.78 -11.96 -31.61
CA GLU A 8 70.44 -11.12 -30.45
C GLU A 8 69.01 -10.54 -30.50
N ILE A 9 68.43 -10.37 -31.69
CA ILE A 9 67.07 -9.80 -31.86
C ILE A 9 65.98 -10.84 -31.52
N VAL A 10 66.29 -12.14 -31.65
CA VAL A 10 65.34 -13.23 -31.42
C VAL A 10 65.08 -13.47 -29.92
N ILE A 11 66.05 -13.15 -29.07
CA ILE A 11 65.95 -13.36 -27.61
C ILE A 11 65.05 -12.29 -26.97
N THR A 12 65.18 -11.03 -27.40
CA THR A 12 64.39 -9.90 -26.87
C THR A 12 62.90 -10.03 -27.20
N PHE A 13 62.55 -10.56 -28.39
CA PHE A 13 61.16 -10.80 -28.77
C PHE A 13 60.49 -11.93 -27.96
N LYS A 14 61.23 -13.00 -27.62
CA LYS A 14 60.68 -14.11 -26.81
C LYS A 14 60.42 -13.69 -25.35
N LEU A 15 61.24 -12.80 -24.80
CA LEU A 15 61.03 -12.27 -23.45
C LEU A 15 59.86 -11.27 -23.39
N LEU A 16 59.69 -10.42 -24.40
CA LEU A 16 58.57 -9.49 -24.47
C LEU A 16 57.23 -10.22 -24.65
N TYR A 17 57.17 -11.27 -25.49
CA TYR A 17 55.96 -12.06 -25.72
C TYR A 17 55.51 -12.79 -24.44
N LYS A 18 56.46 -13.35 -23.66
CA LYS A 18 56.17 -14.04 -22.40
C LYS A 18 55.66 -13.08 -21.30
N TYR A 19 56.11 -11.83 -21.32
CA TYR A 19 55.66 -10.79 -20.39
C TYR A 19 54.26 -10.27 -20.74
N ILE A 20 53.95 -10.15 -22.04
CA ILE A 20 52.63 -9.74 -22.51
C ILE A 20 51.60 -10.86 -22.29
N THR A 21 51.91 -12.11 -22.61
CA THR A 21 50.97 -13.23 -22.38
C THR A 21 50.76 -13.54 -20.90
N GLY A 22 51.77 -13.35 -20.04
CA GLY A 22 51.62 -13.51 -18.59
C GLY A 22 50.82 -12.40 -17.90
N SER A 23 50.72 -11.21 -18.52
CA SER A 23 49.97 -10.07 -17.97
C SER A 23 48.50 -10.04 -18.41
N VAL A 24 48.17 -10.72 -19.51
CA VAL A 24 46.79 -10.78 -20.04
C VAL A 24 45.93 -11.78 -19.28
N GLU A 25 46.51 -12.87 -18.75
CA GLU A 25 45.76 -13.85 -17.95
C GLU A 25 45.37 -13.30 -16.56
N LEU A 26 46.18 -12.41 -15.97
CA LEU A 26 45.86 -11.78 -14.68
C LEU A 26 44.79 -10.68 -14.80
N GLY A 27 44.72 -9.99 -15.95
CA GLY A 27 43.72 -8.95 -16.20
C GLY A 27 42.31 -9.49 -16.45
N ILE A 28 42.19 -10.67 -17.06
CA ILE A 28 40.89 -11.29 -17.38
C ILE A 28 40.23 -11.90 -16.12
N VAL A 29 41.02 -12.44 -15.18
CA VAL A 29 40.49 -12.99 -13.92
C VAL A 29 39.98 -11.87 -12.98
N LEU A 30 40.62 -10.70 -12.99
CA LEU A 30 40.19 -9.57 -12.15
C LEU A 30 38.91 -8.90 -12.67
N SER A 31 38.66 -8.91 -13.98
CA SER A 31 37.43 -8.35 -14.59
C SER A 31 36.17 -9.19 -14.32
N PHE A 32 36.31 -10.51 -14.10
CA PHE A 32 35.16 -11.38 -13.79
C PHE A 32 34.61 -11.19 -12.37
N PHE A 33 35.42 -10.70 -11.42
CA PHE A 33 34.96 -10.45 -10.04
C PHE A 33 34.15 -9.15 -9.89
N PHE A 34 34.26 -8.19 -10.82
CA PHE A 34 33.48 -6.95 -10.77
C PHE A 34 32.05 -7.08 -11.33
N LEU A 35 31.72 -8.19 -11.99
CA LEU A 35 30.36 -8.44 -12.51
C LEU A 35 29.46 -9.22 -11.55
N TRP A 36 29.99 -9.70 -10.41
CA TRP A 36 29.23 -10.49 -9.43
C TRP A 36 28.66 -9.66 -8.26
N GLY A 37 28.81 -8.32 -8.31
CA GLY A 37 28.49 -7.43 -7.20
C GLY A 37 27.41 -6.40 -7.48
N CYS A 38 26.55 -6.58 -8.49
CA CYS A 38 25.31 -5.80 -8.55
C CYS A 38 24.29 -6.45 -7.61
N GLY A 39 24.56 -6.37 -6.29
CA GLY A 39 23.61 -6.76 -5.27
C GLY A 39 22.46 -5.77 -5.31
N ILE A 40 21.47 -6.02 -6.16
CA ILE A 40 20.24 -5.23 -6.18
C ILE A 40 19.68 -5.30 -4.74
N PRO A 41 19.51 -4.17 -4.05
CA PRO A 41 18.93 -4.19 -2.72
C PRO A 41 17.56 -4.85 -2.82
N THR A 42 17.44 -6.04 -2.26
CA THR A 42 16.16 -6.73 -2.16
C THR A 42 15.41 -6.13 -1.00
N TYR A 43 14.53 -5.17 -1.29
CA TYR A 43 13.60 -4.69 -0.28
C TYR A 43 12.64 -5.82 0.09
N PRO A 44 12.33 -6.00 1.39
CA PRO A 44 11.32 -6.96 1.79
C PRO A 44 9.98 -6.62 1.13
N HIS A 45 9.30 -7.66 0.65
CA HIS A 45 7.96 -7.54 0.11
C HIS A 45 6.94 -7.87 1.20
N LEU A 46 5.84 -7.10 1.23
CA LEU A 46 4.66 -7.43 2.01
C LEU A 46 3.55 -7.85 1.05
N ASP A 47 2.97 -9.02 1.32
CA ASP A 47 1.83 -9.53 0.59
C ASP A 47 0.55 -8.83 1.06
N PRO A 48 -0.42 -8.55 0.15
CA PRO A 48 -1.72 -8.04 0.53
C PRO A 48 -2.49 -9.05 1.39
N PRO A 49 -3.63 -8.64 1.99
CA PRO A 49 -4.59 -9.58 2.54
C PRO A 49 -4.95 -10.69 1.57
N GLU A 50 -5.24 -11.88 2.10
CA GLU A 50 -5.52 -13.03 1.26
C GLU A 50 -6.81 -12.82 0.46
N SER A 51 -6.71 -12.73 -0.86
CA SER A 51 -7.88 -12.43 -1.73
C SER A 51 -9.07 -13.37 -1.54
N SER A 52 -8.84 -14.64 -1.18
CA SER A 52 -9.87 -15.64 -0.90
C SER A 52 -10.70 -15.34 0.35
N THR A 53 -10.16 -14.52 1.26
CA THR A 53 -10.77 -14.17 2.56
C THR A 53 -11.52 -12.84 2.52
N ILE A 54 -11.34 -12.06 1.44
CA ILE A 54 -12.06 -10.82 1.20
C ILE A 54 -13.50 -11.17 0.86
N LYS A 55 -14.42 -10.63 1.66
CA LYS A 55 -15.86 -10.72 1.39
C LYS A 55 -16.38 -9.31 1.20
N GLU A 56 -16.69 -8.98 -0.06
CA GLU A 56 -17.36 -7.71 -0.37
C GLU A 56 -18.73 -7.66 0.30
N PRO A 57 -19.13 -6.51 0.89
CA PRO A 57 -20.45 -6.35 1.47
C PRO A 57 -21.55 -6.55 0.42
N LEU A 58 -22.63 -7.22 0.80
CA LEU A 58 -23.87 -7.19 0.01
C LEU A 58 -24.52 -5.79 0.09
N GLU A 59 -25.44 -5.47 -0.82
CA GLU A 59 -26.06 -4.14 -0.93
C GLU A 59 -26.71 -3.62 0.38
N ALA A 60 -27.21 -4.54 1.23
CA ALA A 60 -27.79 -4.21 2.54
C ALA A 60 -26.81 -4.35 3.72
N GLU A 61 -25.60 -4.86 3.48
CA GLU A 61 -24.57 -5.04 4.51
C GLU A 61 -23.68 -3.80 4.60
N LYS A 62 -23.18 -3.54 5.82
CA LYS A 62 -22.27 -2.42 6.11
C LYS A 62 -20.97 -2.89 6.76
N ILE A 63 -20.62 -4.15 6.52
CA ILE A 63 -19.47 -4.79 7.15
C ILE A 63 -18.54 -5.28 6.05
N PHE A 64 -17.34 -4.70 6.02
CA PHE A 64 -16.25 -5.20 5.20
C PHE A 64 -15.50 -6.29 5.97
N GLN A 65 -14.97 -7.29 5.25
CA GLN A 65 -14.21 -8.38 5.86
C GLN A 65 -13.01 -8.73 4.99
N PHE A 66 -11.88 -8.99 5.64
CA PHE A 66 -10.71 -9.63 5.04
C PHE A 66 -9.96 -10.47 6.09
N GLY A 67 -9.06 -11.34 5.66
CA GLY A 67 -8.25 -12.21 6.51
C GLY A 67 -6.79 -11.75 6.61
N ASN A 68 -6.20 -11.97 7.79
CA ASN A 68 -4.77 -11.78 7.98
C ASN A 68 -3.99 -12.78 7.12
N ASN A 69 -2.99 -12.30 6.37
CA ASN A 69 -2.13 -13.16 5.57
C ASN A 69 -0.93 -13.67 6.41
N PRO A 70 -0.90 -14.95 6.83
CA PRO A 70 0.14 -15.48 7.71
C PRO A 70 1.50 -15.66 7.00
N ASP A 71 1.54 -15.58 5.67
CA ASP A 71 2.77 -15.77 4.91
C ASP A 71 3.68 -14.53 4.98
N ASN A 72 3.12 -13.36 5.29
CA ASN A 72 3.88 -12.12 5.49
C ASN A 72 5.02 -12.30 6.50
N ASN A 73 6.19 -11.74 6.20
CA ASN A 73 7.34 -11.84 7.09
C ASN A 73 7.08 -11.06 8.40
N ALA A 74 6.98 -11.79 9.51
CA ALA A 74 6.63 -11.23 10.83
C ALA A 74 7.64 -10.20 11.37
N ASN A 75 8.87 -10.18 10.84
CA ASN A 75 9.88 -9.18 11.19
C ASN A 75 9.58 -7.79 10.61
N TYR A 76 8.81 -7.72 9.51
CA TYR A 76 8.52 -6.49 8.80
C TYR A 76 7.06 -6.11 8.87
N PHE A 77 6.15 -7.08 8.78
CA PHE A 77 4.72 -6.87 8.87
C PHE A 77 4.33 -6.32 10.25
N GLU A 78 3.53 -5.26 10.30
CA GLU A 78 3.07 -4.66 11.57
C GLU A 78 1.56 -4.55 11.66
N GLY A 79 0.84 -4.54 10.53
CA GLY A 79 -0.60 -4.54 10.51
C GLY A 79 -1.19 -4.02 9.20
N TYR A 80 -2.33 -3.34 9.26
CA TYR A 80 -3.06 -2.90 8.07
C TYR A 80 -3.42 -1.43 8.09
N GLU A 81 -3.50 -0.86 6.89
CA GLU A 81 -3.97 0.49 6.61
C GLU A 81 -5.23 0.44 5.76
N LEU A 82 -6.18 1.34 6.03
CA LEU A 82 -7.41 1.47 5.27
C LEU A 82 -7.42 2.80 4.52
N TYR A 83 -7.83 2.74 3.26
CA TYR A 83 -7.99 3.90 2.40
C TYR A 83 -9.41 3.94 1.87
N TYR A 84 -10.00 5.13 1.84
CA TYR A 84 -11.37 5.34 1.42
C TYR A 84 -11.50 6.43 0.37
N LYS A 85 -12.58 6.34 -0.41
CA LYS A 85 -13.05 7.42 -1.28
C LYS A 85 -14.56 7.32 -1.44
N PHE A 86 -15.21 8.47 -1.57
CA PHE A 86 -16.64 8.55 -1.86
C PHE A 86 -16.90 8.65 -3.35
N TYR A 87 -18.03 8.09 -3.80
CA TYR A 87 -18.48 8.13 -5.19
C TYR A 87 -19.98 8.40 -5.25
N SER A 88 -20.43 8.95 -6.38
CA SER A 88 -21.86 9.05 -6.71
C SER A 88 -22.50 7.67 -6.80
N THR A 89 -23.80 7.57 -6.49
CA THR A 89 -24.61 6.38 -6.80
C THR A 89 -25.34 6.47 -8.14
N ASP A 90 -25.17 7.56 -8.90
CA ASP A 90 -25.71 7.69 -10.25
C ASP A 90 -25.11 6.59 -11.14
N PRO A 91 -25.94 5.72 -11.75
CA PRO A 91 -25.46 4.65 -12.62
C PRO A 91 -24.75 5.14 -13.90
N SER A 92 -24.85 6.44 -14.23
CA SER A 92 -24.11 7.07 -15.31
C SER A 92 -22.71 7.54 -14.92
N ASP A 93 -22.39 7.61 -13.62
CA ASP A 93 -21.04 7.86 -13.13
C ASP A 93 -20.18 6.58 -13.26
N THR A 94 -19.25 6.60 -14.21
CA THR A 94 -18.32 5.49 -14.46
C THR A 94 -17.00 5.63 -13.70
N ASN A 95 -16.80 6.72 -12.94
CA ASN A 95 -15.52 7.04 -12.29
C ASN A 95 -15.02 5.92 -11.38
N LEU A 96 -15.92 5.28 -10.62
CA LEU A 96 -15.55 4.18 -9.72
C LEU A 96 -14.92 3.01 -10.49
N GLU A 97 -15.59 2.52 -11.53
CA GLU A 97 -15.11 1.35 -12.27
C GLU A 97 -13.85 1.69 -13.07
N GLU A 98 -13.77 2.89 -13.66
CA GLU A 98 -12.58 3.36 -14.38
C GLU A 98 -11.35 3.50 -13.44
N GLU A 99 -11.54 4.07 -12.25
CA GLU A 99 -10.46 4.20 -11.28
C GLU A 99 -10.04 2.85 -10.71
N LYS A 100 -11.00 1.96 -10.43
CA LYS A 100 -10.72 0.59 -9.98
C LYS A 100 -9.91 -0.17 -11.03
N ASP A 101 -10.31 -0.15 -12.30
CA ASP A 101 -9.54 -0.75 -13.39
C ASP A 101 -8.12 -0.15 -13.49
N SER A 102 -8.00 1.16 -13.27
CA SER A 102 -6.72 1.85 -13.25
C SER A 102 -5.81 1.40 -12.09
N ILE A 103 -6.37 1.11 -10.92
CA ILE A 103 -5.65 0.57 -9.76
C ILE A 103 -5.24 -0.87 -10.04
N ASP A 104 -6.14 -1.71 -10.57
CA ASP A 104 -5.87 -3.11 -10.88
C ASP A 104 -4.73 -3.29 -11.89
N LEU A 105 -4.59 -2.34 -12.84
CA LEU A 105 -3.49 -2.33 -13.81
C LEU A 105 -2.12 -1.99 -13.21
N ASN A 106 -2.08 -1.14 -12.17
CA ASN A 106 -0.84 -0.75 -11.50
C ASN A 106 -1.07 -0.53 -9.99
N PRO A 107 -1.22 -1.63 -9.23
CA PRO A 107 -1.66 -1.55 -7.84
C PRO A 107 -0.52 -1.04 -6.95
N SER A 108 -0.67 0.16 -6.41
CA SER A 108 0.28 0.75 -5.46
C SER A 108 -0.39 1.80 -4.56
N LEU A 109 0.25 2.13 -3.44
CA LEU A 109 -0.19 3.22 -2.56
C LEU A 109 -0.17 4.57 -3.30
N GLU A 110 0.89 4.84 -4.05
CA GLU A 110 1.03 6.08 -4.84
C GLU A 110 -0.13 6.24 -5.83
N LYS A 111 -0.61 5.13 -6.40
CA LYS A 111 -1.76 5.13 -7.30
C LYS A 111 -3.04 5.51 -6.56
N LEU A 112 -3.30 4.98 -5.36
CA LEU A 112 -4.43 5.38 -4.52
C LEU A 112 -4.37 6.87 -4.17
N LEU A 113 -3.22 7.36 -3.72
CA LEU A 113 -3.02 8.76 -3.36
C LEU A 113 -3.19 9.70 -4.57
N LEU A 114 -2.72 9.30 -5.75
CA LEU A 114 -2.92 10.05 -7.00
C LEU A 114 -4.41 10.18 -7.32
N LEU A 115 -5.18 9.10 -7.10
CA LEU A 115 -6.62 9.05 -7.28
C LEU A 115 -7.41 9.61 -6.08
N LYS A 116 -6.75 10.31 -5.14
CA LYS A 116 -7.39 10.99 -4.01
C LYS A 116 -8.12 10.07 -3.04
N TYR A 117 -7.68 8.82 -2.91
CA TYR A 117 -8.06 8.01 -1.77
C TYR A 117 -7.40 8.54 -0.50
N ASN A 118 -8.19 8.66 0.56
CA ASN A 118 -7.76 9.20 1.85
C ASN A 118 -7.52 8.06 2.84
N ARG A 119 -6.48 8.19 3.67
CA ARG A 119 -6.21 7.23 4.75
C ARG A 119 -7.26 7.40 5.85
N MET A 120 -7.73 6.29 6.44
CA MET A 120 -8.50 6.31 7.69
C MET A 120 -7.55 6.36 8.90
N TYR A 121 -7.98 7.02 9.97
CA TYR A 121 -7.19 7.22 11.18
C TYR A 121 -7.86 6.61 12.39
N SER A 122 -7.09 6.23 13.40
CA SER A 122 -7.66 5.87 14.70
C SER A 122 -8.16 7.14 15.38
N LEU A 123 -9.36 7.09 15.96
CA LEU A 123 -9.92 8.18 16.75
C LEU A 123 -9.05 8.49 17.98
N ASP A 124 -8.38 7.47 18.52
CA ASP A 124 -7.59 7.58 19.75
C ASP A 124 -6.16 8.08 19.50
N ASP A 125 -5.63 7.91 18.28
CA ASP A 125 -4.26 8.32 17.92
C ASP A 125 -4.11 8.59 16.40
N LEU A 126 -3.93 9.87 16.07
CA LEU A 126 -3.69 10.35 14.70
C LEU A 126 -2.34 9.98 14.12
N THR A 127 -1.36 9.72 14.98
CA THR A 127 0.02 9.42 14.58
C THR A 127 0.28 7.93 14.43
N GLN A 128 -0.65 7.10 14.92
CA GLN A 128 -0.51 5.66 14.88
C GLN A 128 -0.56 5.14 13.44
N SER A 129 0.51 4.47 13.04
CA SER A 129 0.58 3.58 11.88
C SER A 129 1.20 2.27 12.37
N PRO A 130 0.63 1.10 12.04
CA PRO A 130 -0.58 0.90 11.23
C PRO A 130 -1.87 1.35 11.93
N LEU A 131 -2.93 1.64 11.16
CA LEU A 131 -4.29 1.83 11.70
C LEU A 131 -4.78 0.60 12.48
N ILE A 132 -4.53 -0.60 11.93
CA ILE A 132 -4.93 -1.88 12.53
C ILE A 132 -3.66 -2.65 12.91
N PRO A 133 -3.11 -2.46 14.13
CA PRO A 133 -1.90 -3.13 14.56
C PRO A 133 -2.13 -4.63 14.81
N ILE A 134 -1.21 -5.46 14.34
CA ILE A 134 -1.17 -6.90 14.62
C ILE A 134 0.02 -7.20 15.52
N TYR A 135 -0.27 -7.68 16.73
CA TYR A 135 0.76 -8.02 17.72
C TYR A 135 1.67 -9.15 17.23
N SER A 136 2.93 -9.11 17.66
CA SER A 136 4.01 -9.98 17.17
C SER A 136 3.66 -11.47 17.22
N GLU A 137 3.00 -11.89 18.31
CA GLU A 137 2.54 -13.25 18.55
C GLU A 137 1.42 -13.72 17.61
N ASN A 138 0.70 -12.81 16.95
CA ASN A 138 -0.43 -13.13 16.07
C ASN A 138 -0.12 -12.96 14.58
N LYS A 139 1.04 -12.39 14.21
CA LYS A 139 1.40 -12.11 12.81
C LYS A 139 1.36 -13.33 11.88
N LYS A 140 1.53 -14.53 12.45
CA LYS A 140 1.55 -15.81 11.73
C LYS A 140 0.24 -16.60 11.83
N GLU A 141 -0.77 -16.05 12.50
CA GLU A 141 -2.06 -16.70 12.68
C GLU A 141 -3.05 -16.31 11.56
N SER A 142 -3.97 -17.21 11.24
CA SER A 142 -5.07 -16.94 10.31
C SER A 142 -6.32 -16.51 11.08
N PHE A 143 -6.77 -15.28 10.86
CA PHE A 143 -7.96 -14.71 11.49
C PHE A 143 -8.60 -13.66 10.60
N TYR A 144 -9.86 -13.32 10.88
CA TYR A 144 -10.61 -12.31 10.13
C TYR A 144 -10.64 -10.96 10.83
N ILE A 145 -10.59 -9.91 10.03
CA ILE A 145 -10.72 -8.51 10.42
C ILE A 145 -12.00 -7.97 9.80
N TYR A 146 -12.80 -7.31 10.63
CA TYR A 146 -14.10 -6.75 10.25
C TYR A 146 -14.08 -5.24 10.43
N ILE A 147 -14.62 -4.51 9.45
CA ILE A 147 -14.83 -3.06 9.52
C ILE A 147 -16.33 -2.79 9.44
N ASP A 148 -16.91 -2.42 10.58
CA ASP A 148 -18.35 -2.34 10.78
C ASP A 148 -18.85 -0.89 10.75
N PHE A 149 -19.58 -0.54 9.69
CA PHE A 149 -20.24 0.74 9.49
C PHE A 149 -21.72 0.73 9.91
N SER A 150 -22.23 -0.37 10.47
CA SER A 150 -23.67 -0.53 10.78
C SER A 150 -24.16 0.47 11.83
N GLY A 151 -23.28 0.91 12.73
CA GLY A 151 -23.60 1.87 13.79
C GLY A 151 -23.82 3.32 13.31
N ILE A 152 -23.35 3.66 12.11
CA ILE A 152 -23.34 5.03 11.60
C ILE A 152 -24.75 5.52 11.28
N THR A 153 -25.68 4.65 10.89
CA THR A 153 -27.06 5.08 10.54
C THR A 153 -28.02 5.22 11.72
N LEU A 154 -27.60 4.87 12.93
CA LEU A 154 -28.52 4.75 14.07
C LEU A 154 -28.40 5.88 15.10
N THR A 155 -27.80 7.03 14.76
CA THR A 155 -27.46 8.15 15.68
C THR A 155 -26.63 7.75 16.92
N LEU A 156 -26.04 6.55 16.94
CA LEU A 156 -25.35 6.00 18.10
C LEU A 156 -23.84 6.19 18.06
N ASN A 157 -23.22 6.06 16.89
CA ASN A 157 -21.77 6.16 16.74
C ASN A 157 -21.39 6.56 15.31
N PRO A 158 -20.80 7.75 15.09
CA PRO A 158 -20.44 8.21 13.75
C PRO A 158 -19.15 7.53 13.23
N TYR A 159 -18.47 6.72 14.03
CA TYR A 159 -17.20 6.10 13.70
C TYR A 159 -17.38 4.59 13.41
N PRO A 160 -16.93 4.09 12.24
CA PRO A 160 -16.87 2.65 12.00
C PRO A 160 -15.94 1.98 13.00
N VAL A 161 -16.27 0.72 13.32
CA VAL A 161 -15.57 -0.06 14.34
C VAL A 161 -14.79 -1.18 13.66
N VAL A 162 -13.49 -1.26 13.93
CA VAL A 162 -12.63 -2.36 13.50
C VAL A 162 -12.53 -3.40 14.61
N ARG A 163 -12.74 -4.68 14.25
CA ARG A 163 -12.71 -5.81 15.18
C ARG A 163 -11.92 -6.98 14.60
N HIS A 164 -11.15 -7.65 15.46
CA HIS A 164 -10.69 -9.02 15.28
C HIS A 164 -10.41 -9.66 16.64
N GLU A 165 -10.27 -10.99 16.69
CA GLU A 165 -10.18 -11.75 17.96
C GLU A 165 -8.96 -11.40 18.82
N TYR A 166 -7.90 -10.86 18.20
CA TYR A 166 -6.65 -10.48 18.87
C TYR A 166 -6.55 -8.99 19.25
N LEU A 167 -7.57 -8.17 18.97
CA LEU A 167 -7.59 -6.80 19.49
C LEU A 167 -8.01 -6.81 20.96
N ALA A 168 -7.22 -6.15 21.81
CA ALA A 168 -7.60 -5.92 23.20
C ALA A 168 -8.81 -4.98 23.32
N GLN A 169 -8.95 -4.06 22.38
CA GLN A 169 -10.04 -3.10 22.29
C GLN A 169 -10.38 -2.83 20.83
N GLU A 170 -11.67 -2.62 20.55
CA GLU A 170 -12.12 -2.19 19.22
C GLU A 170 -11.51 -0.84 18.83
N ILE A 171 -11.10 -0.71 17.57
CA ILE A 171 -10.56 0.56 17.05
C ILE A 171 -11.70 1.32 16.39
N LYS A 172 -11.92 2.56 16.81
CA LYS A 172 -12.83 3.47 16.11
C LYS A 172 -12.04 4.20 15.04
N ALA A 173 -12.40 3.99 13.77
CA ALA A 173 -11.75 4.68 12.68
C ALA A 173 -12.49 5.97 12.33
N ALA A 174 -11.77 6.96 11.85
CA ALA A 174 -12.26 8.29 11.54
C ALA A 174 -11.60 8.82 10.25
N ARG A 175 -12.19 9.88 9.69
CA ARG A 175 -11.65 10.64 8.58
C ARG A 175 -10.83 11.80 9.12
N TYR A 176 -9.72 12.11 8.48
CA TYR A 176 -8.94 13.30 8.80
C TYR A 176 -9.11 14.30 7.66
N VAL A 177 -9.98 15.27 7.88
CA VAL A 177 -10.45 16.19 6.84
C VAL A 177 -9.96 17.59 7.13
N SER A 178 -9.71 18.34 6.07
CA SER A 178 -9.44 19.77 6.15
C SER A 178 -10.72 20.53 5.84
N THR A 179 -10.96 21.62 6.56
CA THR A 179 -12.01 22.59 6.20
C THR A 179 -11.47 23.59 5.16
N THR A 180 -12.17 24.71 4.95
CA THR A 180 -11.71 25.80 4.07
C THR A 180 -10.33 26.36 4.40
N ASP A 181 -9.86 26.19 5.65
CA ASP A 181 -8.48 26.47 6.01
C ASP A 181 -7.65 25.17 5.97
N PRO A 182 -6.62 25.05 5.11
CA PRO A 182 -5.76 23.86 5.02
C PRO A 182 -5.00 23.53 6.32
N GLU A 183 -4.87 24.51 7.23
CA GLU A 183 -4.26 24.32 8.54
C GLU A 183 -5.26 23.80 9.59
N ASP A 184 -6.56 23.94 9.34
CA ASP A 184 -7.62 23.46 10.21
C ASP A 184 -8.05 22.05 9.80
N LYS A 185 -7.53 21.07 10.55
CA LYS A 185 -7.80 19.66 10.31
C LYS A 185 -8.49 19.05 11.50
N GLU A 186 -9.53 18.28 11.22
CA GLU A 186 -10.34 17.64 12.24
C GLU A 186 -10.57 16.16 11.96
N LEU A 187 -10.78 15.42 13.05
CA LEU A 187 -11.23 14.04 13.01
C LEU A 187 -12.74 14.00 12.96
N VAL A 188 -13.25 13.50 11.85
CA VAL A 188 -14.68 13.50 11.54
C VAL A 188 -15.14 12.06 11.33
N GLY A 189 -16.38 11.79 11.73
CA GLY A 189 -17.01 10.50 11.48
C GLY A 189 -17.44 10.33 10.03
N PHE A 190 -18.23 9.29 9.80
CA PHE A 190 -18.87 8.98 8.53
C PHE A 190 -20.38 9.19 8.61
N PHE A 191 -20.84 9.99 9.58
CA PHE A 191 -22.27 10.26 9.74
C PHE A 191 -22.80 11.09 8.56
N PRO A 192 -24.07 10.92 8.16
CA PRO A 192 -24.67 11.70 7.07
C PRO A 192 -24.44 13.22 7.18
N SER A 193 -24.60 13.79 8.38
CA SER A 193 -24.36 15.22 8.63
C SER A 193 -22.91 15.65 8.49
N ASP A 194 -21.97 14.71 8.55
CA ASP A 194 -20.54 14.94 8.41
C ASP A 194 -20.10 14.82 6.94
N LEU A 195 -20.99 14.43 6.04
CA LEU A 195 -20.70 14.32 4.61
C LEU A 195 -21.12 15.64 3.96
N THR A 196 -20.28 16.66 4.11
CA THR A 196 -20.57 18.02 3.64
C THR A 196 -19.58 18.50 2.58
N ALA A 197 -19.97 19.60 1.92
CA ALA A 197 -19.15 20.23 0.90
C ALA A 197 -17.86 20.87 1.39
N GLU A 198 -17.82 21.12 2.70
CA GLU A 198 -16.77 21.90 3.33
C GLU A 198 -15.51 21.06 3.55
N TYR A 199 -15.63 19.73 3.43
CA TYR A 199 -14.54 18.80 3.67
C TYR A 199 -13.80 18.43 2.39
N SER A 200 -12.47 18.54 2.48
CA SER A 200 -11.54 18.31 1.36
C SER A 200 -11.58 16.90 0.73
N ASP A 201 -12.17 15.94 1.42
CA ASP A 201 -12.24 14.54 0.97
C ASP A 201 -13.52 14.20 0.19
N ILE A 202 -14.44 15.16 0.04
CA ILE A 202 -15.65 15.03 -0.77
C ILE A 202 -15.59 16.01 -1.94
N SER A 203 -15.75 15.52 -3.17
CA SER A 203 -15.72 16.35 -4.38
C SER A 203 -17.05 17.05 -4.63
N GLU A 204 -17.01 18.29 -5.15
CA GLU A 204 -18.19 19.14 -5.42
C GLU A 204 -19.26 18.46 -6.28
N ASP A 205 -18.85 17.56 -7.17
CA ASP A 205 -19.77 16.83 -8.04
C ASP A 205 -20.66 15.87 -7.23
N ILE A 206 -20.10 15.16 -6.25
CA ILE A 206 -20.85 14.28 -5.31
C ILE A 206 -21.77 15.13 -4.42
N ILE A 207 -21.33 16.34 -4.08
CA ILE A 207 -22.02 17.24 -3.17
C ILE A 207 -23.33 17.75 -3.77
N SER A 208 -23.35 18.02 -5.08
CA SER A 208 -24.56 18.45 -5.79
C SER A 208 -25.69 17.41 -5.74
N GLU A 209 -25.34 16.17 -5.40
CA GLU A 209 -26.23 15.02 -5.29
C GLU A 209 -26.57 14.65 -3.84
N PHE A 210 -26.17 15.45 -2.83
CA PHE A 210 -26.35 15.12 -1.40
C PHE A 210 -27.79 14.91 -0.92
N CYS A 211 -28.80 15.08 -1.78
CA CYS A 211 -30.14 14.54 -1.54
C CYS A 211 -30.24 13.02 -1.79
N SER A 212 -29.12 12.31 -2.00
CA SER A 212 -29.09 10.92 -2.44
C SER A 212 -27.94 10.12 -1.82
N ASN A 213 -28.12 8.79 -1.87
CA ASN A 213 -27.14 7.80 -1.45
C ASN A 213 -25.74 8.07 -2.04
N ILE A 214 -24.69 7.86 -1.24
CA ILE A 214 -23.31 7.87 -1.72
C ILE A 214 -22.66 6.51 -1.55
N TYR A 215 -21.76 6.13 -2.46
CA TYR A 215 -20.92 4.95 -2.27
C TYR A 215 -19.69 5.32 -1.45
N LEU A 216 -19.41 4.53 -0.40
CA LEU A 216 -18.11 4.49 0.25
C LEU A 216 -17.36 3.25 -0.25
N VAL A 217 -16.17 3.48 -0.80
CA VAL A 217 -15.29 2.41 -1.28
C VAL A 217 -14.09 2.29 -0.35
N LEU A 218 -13.70 1.06 -0.02
CA LEU A 218 -12.52 0.79 0.80
C LEU A 218 -11.47 -0.05 0.08
N TYR A 219 -10.22 0.32 0.28
CA TYR A 219 -9.05 -0.49 0.02
C TYR A 219 -8.30 -0.75 1.33
N VAL A 220 -7.63 -1.90 1.38
CA VAL A 220 -6.71 -2.26 2.46
C VAL A 220 -5.31 -2.51 1.92
N LEU A 221 -4.30 -2.08 2.67
CA LEU A 221 -2.91 -2.40 2.41
C LEU A 221 -2.31 -3.04 3.67
N THR A 222 -1.45 -4.03 3.48
CA THR A 222 -0.55 -4.49 4.53
C THR A 222 0.52 -3.42 4.77
N TYR A 223 0.78 -3.10 6.03
CA TYR A 223 1.75 -2.12 6.49
C TYR A 223 2.86 -2.78 7.29
N GLY A 224 4.06 -2.24 7.17
CA GLY A 224 5.21 -2.68 7.94
C GLY A 224 6.39 -1.73 7.83
N SER A 225 7.47 -2.05 8.52
CA SER A 225 8.72 -1.30 8.44
C SER A 225 9.91 -2.24 8.24
N TYR A 226 10.89 -1.82 7.45
CA TYR A 226 12.18 -2.52 7.31
C TYR A 226 13.20 -2.01 8.34
N ASP A 227 13.14 -0.71 8.60
CA ASP A 227 13.92 0.01 9.61
C ASP A 227 13.14 1.25 10.07
N LEU A 228 13.77 2.13 10.86
CA LEU A 228 13.12 3.31 11.43
C LEU A 228 12.62 4.35 10.40
N ILE A 229 13.03 4.26 9.13
CA ILE A 229 12.72 5.26 8.11
C ILE A 229 12.05 4.68 6.86
N HIS A 230 12.20 3.37 6.61
CA HIS A 230 11.63 2.71 5.44
C HIS A 230 10.33 2.00 5.81
N ILE A 231 9.22 2.66 5.47
CA ILE A 231 7.88 2.09 5.54
C ILE A 231 7.61 1.25 4.30
N LEU A 232 6.97 0.11 4.50
CA LEU A 232 6.59 -0.85 3.46
C LEU A 232 5.06 -0.90 3.38
N HIS A 233 4.56 -0.94 2.14
CA HIS A 233 3.15 -1.22 1.88
C HIS A 233 3.04 -2.35 0.86
N SER A 234 2.05 -3.23 1.03
CA SER A 234 1.67 -4.17 -0.02
C SER A 234 0.99 -3.45 -1.18
N LYS A 235 0.68 -4.21 -2.23
CA LYS A 235 -0.36 -3.82 -3.20
C LYS A 235 -1.69 -3.59 -2.47
N PRO A 236 -2.50 -2.60 -2.88
CA PRO A 236 -3.85 -2.43 -2.34
C PRO A 236 -4.77 -3.57 -2.76
N ALA A 237 -5.64 -3.99 -1.85
CA ALA A 237 -6.71 -4.94 -2.11
C ALA A 237 -8.07 -4.25 -1.94
N TYR A 238 -8.93 -4.38 -2.95
CA TYR A 238 -10.29 -3.84 -2.94
C TYR A 238 -11.14 -4.63 -1.95
N LEU A 239 -11.79 -3.93 -1.00
CA LEU A 239 -12.68 -4.57 -0.02
C LEU A 239 -14.16 -4.55 -0.43
N GLY A 240 -14.52 -3.76 -1.45
CA GLY A 240 -15.91 -3.56 -1.86
C GLY A 240 -16.37 -2.12 -1.73
N LYS A 241 -17.68 -1.95 -1.81
CA LYS A 241 -18.38 -0.68 -1.60
C LYS A 241 -19.64 -0.85 -0.77
N ILE A 242 -20.01 0.17 -0.01
CA ILE A 242 -21.29 0.23 0.70
C ILE A 242 -22.02 1.53 0.38
N ILE A 243 -23.34 1.55 0.59
CA ILE A 243 -24.13 2.77 0.51
C ILE A 243 -24.21 3.44 1.88
N LEU A 244 -23.80 4.71 1.94
CA LEU A 244 -24.13 5.61 3.04
C LEU A 244 -25.35 6.45 2.61
N LEU A 245 -26.37 6.48 3.45
CA LEU A 245 -27.56 7.31 3.24
C LEU A 245 -27.20 8.75 3.63
N THR A 246 -27.63 9.74 2.86
CA THR A 246 -27.63 11.14 3.29
C THR A 246 -29.07 11.53 3.63
N ASP A 247 -29.28 12.20 4.77
CA ASP A 247 -30.61 12.60 5.25
C ASP A 247 -31.13 13.87 4.55
#